data_AF-A0A0K2G9U5-F1
#
_entry.id   AF-A0A0K2G9U5-F1
#
_cell.length_a   1.000
_cell.length_b   1.000
_cell.length_c   1.000
_cell.angle_alpha   90.00
_cell.angle_beta   90.00
_cell.angle_gamma   90.00
#
_symmetry.space_group_name_H-M   'P 1'
#
loop_
_entity.id
_entity.type
_entity.pdbx_description
1 polymer ?
#
loop_
_entity_poly.entity_id
_entity_poly.type
_entity_poly.pdbx_seq_one_letter_code
_entity_poly.pdbx_strand_id
1 'polypeptide(L)'
;MDQQKAAVECYERALVLKQLRMFYPAIDDFRKAAANPRYAGKAHVQIALCLKAAGRPEEAIMAFRQALASPTLSPEEQRHILYHMGQTLESLGRYAESLEVYGWIRKEDPGFRDVTQRIKHLSSGRGPAPQHRGAVPVWKKDLGTLAREFTPHMVSWLEQTGEWMKSQQLFGSKKPSHAGEGTQAPSGRPYSRPAKRDRTQESRRHPRVPVRLRSHFSTKGRMLTGEGELRDLSPWGCRLTSPVAVPVGENLECYIFPKDEGRPVVIDGATVRWINSHEFGLAFTNVRPNVQRQIAQLCRTQTVVG
;
A
#
# COMPACT_ATOMS: atom_id res chain seq x y z
N MET A 1 -27.97 -15.81 -8.62
CA MET A 1 -27.53 -14.62 -9.39
C MET A 1 -26.81 -13.61 -8.51
N ASP A 2 -27.22 -13.44 -7.25
CA ASP A 2 -26.64 -12.44 -6.34
C ASP A 2 -25.17 -12.67 -5.98
N GLN A 3 -24.75 -13.92 -5.76
CA GLN A 3 -23.36 -14.23 -5.40
C GLN A 3 -22.38 -14.02 -6.57
N GLN A 4 -22.84 -14.16 -7.81
CA GLN A 4 -22.06 -13.84 -9.00
C GLN A 4 -21.88 -12.33 -9.13
N LYS A 5 -22.96 -11.56 -8.96
CA LYS A 5 -22.95 -10.10 -9.04
C LYS A 5 -22.06 -9.49 -7.94
N ALA A 6 -22.19 -9.97 -6.72
CA ALA A 6 -21.35 -9.53 -5.60
C ALA A 6 -19.85 -9.84 -5.81
N ALA A 7 -19.52 -11.00 -6.40
CA ALA A 7 -18.14 -11.36 -6.70
C ALA A 7 -17.53 -10.46 -7.79
N VAL A 8 -18.30 -10.13 -8.83
CA VAL A 8 -17.91 -9.18 -9.89
C VAL A 8 -17.61 -7.80 -9.29
N GLU A 9 -18.54 -7.27 -8.49
CA GLU A 9 -18.39 -5.95 -7.85
C GLU A 9 -17.16 -5.89 -6.93
N CYS A 10 -16.93 -6.94 -6.11
CA CYS A 10 -15.74 -7.01 -5.27
C CYS A 10 -14.45 -7.08 -6.11
N TYR A 11 -14.45 -7.85 -7.20
CA TYR A 11 -13.30 -7.97 -8.09
C TYR A 11 -12.97 -6.65 -8.80
N GLU A 12 -13.98 -5.98 -9.34
CA GLU A 12 -13.84 -4.68 -10.01
C GLU A 12 -13.34 -3.60 -9.04
N ARG A 13 -13.93 -3.51 -7.84
CA ARG A 13 -13.48 -2.56 -6.81
C ARG A 13 -12.04 -2.83 -6.40
N ALA A 14 -11.66 -4.10 -6.23
CA ALA A 14 -10.31 -4.50 -5.87
C ALA A 14 -9.26 -4.10 -6.94
N LEU A 15 -9.61 -4.16 -8.23
CA LEU A 15 -8.73 -3.69 -9.30
C LEU A 15 -8.45 -2.19 -9.18
N VAL A 16 -9.47 -1.39 -8.89
CA VAL A 16 -9.27 0.06 -8.71
C VAL A 16 -8.47 0.35 -7.44
N LEU A 17 -8.75 -0.32 -6.32
CA LEU A 17 -7.97 -0.20 -5.09
C LEU A 17 -6.49 -0.55 -5.30
N LYS A 18 -6.21 -1.59 -6.10
CA LYS A 18 -4.85 -1.97 -6.49
C LYS A 18 -4.17 -0.87 -7.31
N GLN A 19 -4.87 -0.26 -8.28
CA GLN A 19 -4.34 0.85 -9.08
C GLN A 19 -4.01 2.06 -8.21
N LEU A 20 -4.83 2.31 -7.18
CA LEU A 20 -4.60 3.33 -6.16
C LEU A 20 -3.55 2.92 -5.11
N ARG A 21 -2.87 1.78 -5.27
CA ARG A 21 -1.84 1.25 -4.36
C ARG A 21 -2.35 0.90 -2.95
N MET A 22 -3.67 0.82 -2.77
CA MET A 22 -4.31 0.39 -1.53
C MET A 22 -4.36 -1.15 -1.47
N PHE A 23 -3.19 -1.77 -1.27
CA PHE A 23 -3.02 -3.22 -1.47
C PHE A 23 -3.82 -4.09 -0.49
N TYR A 24 -3.91 -3.74 0.79
CA TYR A 24 -4.65 -4.55 1.76
C TYR A 24 -6.17 -4.50 1.55
N PRO A 25 -6.81 -3.33 1.36
CA PRO A 25 -8.21 -3.27 0.96
C PRO A 25 -8.48 -4.02 -0.34
N ALA A 26 -7.58 -3.91 -1.33
CA ALA A 26 -7.68 -4.67 -2.57
C ALA A 26 -7.64 -6.19 -2.31
N ILE A 27 -6.74 -6.67 -1.45
CA ILE A 27 -6.65 -8.09 -1.07
C ILE A 27 -7.95 -8.58 -0.43
N ASP A 28 -8.54 -7.81 0.49
CA ASP A 28 -9.78 -8.21 1.16
C ASP A 28 -10.95 -8.32 0.18
N ASP A 29 -11.03 -7.43 -0.80
CA ASP A 29 -12.06 -7.50 -1.84
C ASP A 29 -11.78 -8.59 -2.87
N PHE A 30 -10.52 -8.83 -3.24
CA PHE A 30 -10.17 -10.00 -4.04
C PHE A 30 -10.49 -11.31 -3.31
N ARG A 31 -10.32 -11.38 -1.99
CA ARG A 31 -10.71 -12.57 -1.19
C ARG A 31 -12.21 -12.82 -1.23
N LYS A 32 -13.02 -11.76 -1.12
CA LYS A 32 -14.48 -11.87 -1.29
C LYS A 32 -14.85 -12.34 -2.70
N ALA A 33 -14.18 -11.81 -3.73
CA ALA A 33 -14.36 -12.26 -5.10
C ALA A 33 -13.94 -13.73 -5.29
N ALA A 34 -12.87 -14.17 -4.62
CA ALA A 34 -12.34 -15.52 -4.71
C ALA A 34 -13.28 -16.59 -4.11
N ALA A 35 -14.26 -16.20 -3.28
CA ALA A 35 -15.31 -17.11 -2.81
C ALA A 35 -16.16 -17.67 -3.98
N ASN A 36 -16.14 -17.01 -5.14
CA ASN A 36 -16.74 -17.52 -6.35
C ASN A 36 -15.71 -18.29 -7.19
N PRO A 37 -15.93 -19.60 -7.49
CA PRO A 37 -14.98 -20.42 -8.26
C PRO A 37 -14.59 -19.86 -9.63
N ARG A 38 -15.48 -19.09 -10.27
CA ARG A 38 -15.20 -18.45 -11.56
C ARG A 38 -14.14 -17.35 -11.45
N TYR A 39 -14.01 -16.72 -10.29
CA TYR A 39 -13.04 -15.67 -10.01
C TYR A 39 -11.86 -16.13 -9.16
N ALA A 40 -11.98 -17.24 -8.44
CA ALA A 40 -10.96 -17.76 -7.51
C ALA A 40 -9.53 -17.67 -8.07
N GLY A 41 -9.26 -18.32 -9.20
CA GLY A 41 -7.93 -18.29 -9.84
C GLY A 41 -7.44 -16.87 -10.10
N LYS A 42 -8.22 -16.06 -10.82
CA LYS A 42 -7.86 -14.68 -11.19
C LYS A 42 -7.68 -13.77 -9.98
N ALA A 43 -8.54 -13.89 -8.97
CA ALA A 43 -8.48 -13.13 -7.74
C ALA A 43 -7.23 -13.47 -6.92
N HIS A 44 -6.89 -14.75 -6.79
CA HIS A 44 -5.67 -15.19 -6.10
C HIS A 44 -4.39 -14.69 -6.78
N VAL A 45 -4.35 -14.60 -8.12
CA VAL A 45 -3.24 -13.93 -8.83
C VAL A 45 -3.14 -12.47 -8.43
N GLN A 46 -4.25 -11.74 -8.39
CA GLN A 46 -4.23 -10.33 -8.00
C GLN A 46 -3.81 -10.13 -6.53
N ILE A 47 -4.26 -11.02 -5.63
CA ILE A 47 -3.83 -11.05 -4.23
C ILE A 47 -2.31 -11.22 -4.16
N ALA A 48 -1.74 -12.18 -4.89
CA ALA A 48 -0.31 -12.41 -4.92
C ALA A 48 0.47 -11.17 -5.42
N LEU A 49 -0.03 -10.51 -6.47
CA LEU A 49 0.58 -9.28 -6.98
C LEU A 49 0.50 -8.12 -5.98
N CYS A 50 -0.61 -7.98 -5.25
CA CYS A 50 -0.76 -6.99 -4.18
C CYS A 50 0.17 -7.29 -3.00
N LEU A 51 0.28 -8.56 -2.57
CA LEU A 51 1.18 -8.99 -1.49
C LEU A 51 2.64 -8.74 -1.86
N LYS A 52 3.05 -9.06 -3.09
CA LYS A 52 4.39 -8.76 -3.59
C LYS A 52 4.67 -7.25 -3.57
N ALA A 53 3.72 -6.44 -4.03
CA ALA A 53 3.86 -4.98 -4.04
C ALA A 53 3.83 -4.35 -2.63
N ALA A 54 3.21 -5.03 -1.66
CA ALA A 54 3.21 -4.68 -0.25
C ALA A 54 4.42 -5.21 0.53
N GLY A 55 5.39 -5.87 -0.12
CA GLY A 55 6.59 -6.39 0.52
C GLY A 55 6.41 -7.71 1.28
N ARG A 56 5.37 -8.50 0.96
CA ARG A 56 5.06 -9.81 1.56
C ARG A 56 5.16 -10.95 0.52
N PRO A 57 6.35 -11.19 -0.07
CA PRO A 57 6.55 -12.14 -1.16
C PRO A 57 6.31 -13.62 -0.78
N GLU A 58 6.50 -14.01 0.48
CA GLU A 58 6.24 -15.38 0.96
C GLU A 58 4.76 -15.73 0.85
N GLU A 59 3.90 -14.83 1.31
CA GLU A 59 2.44 -14.99 1.17
C GLU A 59 1.98 -14.87 -0.28
N ALA A 60 2.68 -14.06 -1.09
CA ALA A 60 2.42 -14.00 -2.51
C ALA A 60 2.61 -15.37 -3.17
N ILE A 61 3.63 -16.15 -2.77
CA ILE A 61 3.83 -17.52 -3.26
C ILE A 61 2.64 -18.42 -2.88
N MET A 62 2.12 -18.32 -1.66
CA MET A 62 0.92 -19.07 -1.26
C MET A 62 -0.29 -18.71 -2.12
N ALA A 63 -0.51 -17.41 -2.36
CA ALA A 63 -1.59 -16.96 -3.23
C ALA A 63 -1.42 -17.41 -4.69
N PHE A 64 -0.19 -17.45 -5.23
CA PHE A 64 0.05 -18.03 -6.56
C PHE A 64 -0.26 -19.54 -6.61
N ARG A 65 0.11 -20.30 -5.58
CA ARG A 65 -0.25 -21.73 -5.48
C ARG A 65 -1.76 -21.94 -5.43
N GLN A 66 -2.48 -21.12 -4.67
CA GLN A 66 -3.95 -21.14 -4.63
C GLN A 66 -4.55 -20.80 -6.01
N ALA A 67 -3.98 -19.84 -6.73
CA ALA A 67 -4.41 -19.54 -8.09
C ALA A 67 -4.26 -20.76 -9.01
N LEU A 68 -3.08 -21.39 -9.00
CA LEU A 68 -2.77 -22.56 -9.84
C LEU A 68 -3.60 -23.81 -9.52
N ALA A 69 -4.18 -23.91 -8.32
CA ALA A 69 -5.13 -24.95 -7.97
C ALA A 69 -6.53 -24.76 -8.61
N SER A 70 -6.80 -23.60 -9.22
CA SER A 70 -8.09 -23.27 -9.80
C SER A 70 -8.24 -23.90 -11.19
N PRO A 71 -9.28 -24.74 -11.44
CA PRO A 71 -9.50 -25.38 -12.74
C PRO A 71 -9.99 -24.41 -13.82
N THR A 72 -10.33 -23.17 -13.44
CA THR A 72 -10.85 -22.14 -14.34
C THR A 72 -9.79 -21.35 -15.09
N LEU A 73 -8.50 -21.61 -14.82
CA LEU A 73 -7.38 -20.95 -15.49
C LEU A 73 -6.99 -21.66 -16.78
N SER A 74 -6.77 -20.90 -17.85
CA SER A 74 -6.22 -21.44 -19.09
C SER A 74 -4.75 -21.85 -18.91
N PRO A 75 -4.22 -22.77 -19.74
CA PRO A 75 -2.80 -23.13 -19.70
C PRO A 75 -1.85 -21.94 -19.89
N GLU A 76 -2.26 -20.96 -20.71
CA GLU A 76 -1.52 -19.71 -20.90
C GLU A 76 -1.49 -18.87 -19.61
N GLU A 77 -2.63 -18.68 -18.95
CA GLU A 77 -2.71 -17.99 -17.66
C GLU A 77 -1.84 -18.68 -16.60
N GLN A 78 -1.87 -20.02 -16.55
CA GLN A 78 -1.04 -20.80 -15.64
C GLN A 78 0.46 -20.55 -15.88
N ARG A 79 0.93 -20.51 -17.13
CA ARG A 79 2.33 -20.17 -17.45
C ARG A 79 2.72 -18.77 -16.98
N HIS A 80 1.85 -17.78 -17.16
CA HIS A 80 2.08 -16.42 -16.64
C HIS A 80 2.18 -16.39 -15.12
N ILE A 81 1.35 -17.17 -14.42
CA ILE A 81 1.36 -17.27 -12.95
C ILE A 81 2.62 -17.96 -12.46
N LEU A 82 2.99 -19.08 -13.05
CA LEU A 82 4.25 -19.78 -12.78
C LEU A 82 5.43 -18.83 -12.98
N TYR A 83 5.43 -18.04 -14.05
CA TYR A 83 6.50 -17.08 -14.30
C TYR A 83 6.62 -16.03 -13.17
N HIS A 84 5.49 -15.47 -12.72
CA HIS A 84 5.46 -14.52 -11.61
C HIS A 84 5.88 -15.15 -10.28
N MET A 85 5.49 -16.40 -10.03
CA MET A 85 5.92 -17.16 -8.86
C MET A 85 7.43 -17.41 -8.90
N GLY A 86 7.98 -17.82 -10.04
CA GLY A 86 9.42 -18.01 -10.26
C GLY A 86 10.23 -16.73 -9.99
N GLN A 87 9.74 -15.58 -10.48
CA GLN A 87 10.38 -14.27 -10.21
C GLN A 87 10.32 -13.89 -8.72
N THR A 88 9.24 -14.27 -8.04
CA THR A 88 9.06 -14.00 -6.61
C THR A 88 10.00 -14.89 -5.79
N LEU A 89 10.15 -16.16 -6.17
CA LEU A 89 11.13 -17.08 -5.59
C LEU A 89 12.58 -16.60 -5.79
N GLU A 90 12.93 -16.08 -6.98
CA GLU A 90 14.24 -15.44 -7.21
C GLU A 90 14.49 -14.27 -6.27
N SER A 91 13.49 -13.40 -6.09
CA SER A 91 13.62 -12.23 -5.21
C SER A 91 13.83 -12.60 -3.73
N LEU A 92 13.46 -13.84 -3.37
CA LEU A 92 13.68 -14.43 -2.05
C LEU A 92 14.95 -15.28 -1.94
N GLY A 93 15.74 -15.37 -3.01
CA GLY A 93 16.93 -16.24 -3.05
C GLY A 93 16.63 -17.74 -3.15
N ARG A 94 15.36 -18.13 -3.34
CA ARG A 94 14.91 -19.53 -3.44
C ARG A 94 15.11 -20.05 -4.86
N TYR A 95 16.37 -20.10 -5.30
CA TYR A 95 16.71 -20.38 -6.70
C TYR A 95 16.35 -21.79 -7.16
N ALA A 96 16.49 -22.79 -6.29
CA ALA A 96 16.13 -24.17 -6.61
C ALA A 96 14.64 -24.30 -7.00
N GLU A 97 13.75 -23.75 -6.18
CA GLU A 97 12.31 -23.74 -6.46
C GLU A 97 11.96 -22.87 -7.68
N SER A 98 12.68 -21.76 -7.89
CA SER A 98 12.49 -20.95 -9.10
C SER A 98 12.84 -21.74 -10.37
N LEU A 99 13.93 -22.51 -10.34
CA LEU A 99 14.35 -23.38 -11.44
C LEU A 99 13.33 -24.49 -11.73
N GLU A 100 12.70 -25.08 -10.70
CA GLU A 100 11.62 -26.06 -10.88
C GLU A 100 10.43 -25.45 -11.64
N VAL A 101 9.95 -24.30 -11.16
CA VAL A 101 8.82 -23.57 -11.75
C VAL A 101 9.12 -23.17 -13.20
N TYR A 102 10.31 -22.63 -13.47
CA TYR A 102 10.76 -22.31 -14.82
C TYR A 102 10.95 -23.54 -15.70
N GLY A 103 11.37 -24.67 -15.12
CA GLY A 103 11.46 -25.94 -15.81
C GLY A 103 10.11 -26.41 -16.35
N TRP A 104 9.04 -26.26 -15.57
CA TRP A 104 7.67 -26.56 -16.02
C TRP A 104 7.25 -25.67 -17.18
N ILE A 105 7.49 -24.35 -17.11
CA ILE A 105 7.17 -23.42 -18.20
C ILE A 105 7.93 -23.81 -19.48
N ARG A 106 9.25 -24.02 -19.39
CA ARG A 106 10.08 -24.38 -20.55
C ARG A 106 9.66 -25.70 -21.19
N LYS A 107 9.20 -26.67 -20.39
CA LYS A 107 8.75 -27.98 -20.91
C LYS A 107 7.53 -27.83 -21.82
N GLU A 108 6.62 -26.90 -21.51
CA GLU A 108 5.44 -26.65 -22.32
C GLU A 108 5.67 -25.62 -23.44
N ASP A 109 6.39 -24.55 -23.13
CA ASP A 109 6.70 -23.47 -24.06
C ASP A 109 8.16 -23.01 -23.88
N PRO A 110 9.09 -23.57 -24.67
CA PRO A 110 10.50 -23.20 -24.63
C PRO A 110 10.78 -21.72 -24.98
N GLY A 111 9.85 -21.07 -25.68
CA GLY A 111 9.94 -19.68 -26.14
C GLY A 111 9.29 -18.66 -25.19
N PHE A 112 8.76 -19.11 -24.04
CA PHE A 112 8.04 -18.23 -23.12
C PHE A 112 8.97 -17.19 -22.47
N ARG A 113 8.89 -15.94 -22.94
CA ARG A 113 9.62 -14.78 -22.40
C ARG A 113 11.13 -15.04 -22.30
N ASP A 114 11.74 -14.68 -21.16
CA ASP A 114 13.16 -14.83 -20.84
C ASP A 114 13.45 -16.11 -20.00
N VAL A 115 12.52 -17.07 -19.93
CA VAL A 115 12.64 -18.25 -19.03
C VAL A 115 13.91 -19.06 -19.29
N THR A 116 14.25 -19.34 -20.55
CA THR A 116 15.47 -20.09 -20.90
C THR A 116 16.75 -19.36 -20.48
N GLN A 117 16.76 -18.03 -20.60
CA GLN A 117 17.89 -17.19 -20.18
C GLN A 117 18.00 -17.16 -18.65
N ARG A 118 16.86 -17.05 -17.95
CA ARG A 118 16.79 -17.12 -16.47
C ARG A 118 17.29 -18.44 -15.94
N ILE A 119 16.85 -19.57 -16.52
CA ILE A 119 17.34 -20.90 -16.13
C ILE A 119 18.87 -20.96 -16.28
N LYS A 120 19.42 -20.57 -17.44
CA LYS A 120 20.87 -20.57 -17.67
C LYS A 120 21.62 -19.71 -16.65
N HIS A 121 21.08 -18.53 -16.32
CA HIS A 121 21.68 -17.62 -15.34
C HIS A 121 21.66 -18.21 -13.93
N LEU A 122 20.50 -18.66 -13.45
CA LEU A 122 20.33 -19.22 -12.11
C LEU A 122 21.13 -20.52 -11.92
N SER A 123 21.18 -21.38 -12.94
CA SER A 123 22.00 -22.60 -12.93
C SER A 123 23.51 -22.32 -12.90
N SER A 124 23.94 -21.11 -13.29
CA SER A 124 25.36 -20.72 -13.24
C SER A 124 25.79 -20.14 -11.88
N GLY A 125 24.92 -20.11 -10.87
CA GLY A 125 25.25 -19.68 -9.50
C GLY A 125 25.45 -18.17 -9.34
N ARG A 126 25.11 -17.35 -10.34
CA ARG A 126 25.34 -15.89 -10.36
C ARG A 126 24.31 -15.08 -9.55
N GLY A 127 23.60 -15.72 -8.62
CA GLY A 127 22.50 -15.09 -7.89
C GLY A 127 21.29 -14.77 -8.78
N PRO A 128 20.44 -13.79 -8.43
CA PRO A 128 19.19 -13.51 -9.14
C PRO A 128 19.47 -13.05 -10.58
N ALA A 129 18.60 -13.42 -11.53
CA ALA A 129 18.75 -12.98 -12.90
C ALA A 129 18.59 -11.45 -13.01
N PRO A 130 19.38 -10.76 -13.86
CA PRO A 130 19.22 -9.33 -14.09
C PRO A 130 17.77 -9.06 -14.46
N GLN A 131 17.10 -8.22 -13.67
CA GLN A 131 15.77 -7.76 -14.02
C GLN A 131 15.93 -6.88 -15.25
N HIS A 132 15.47 -7.34 -16.41
CA HIS A 132 15.33 -6.43 -17.55
C HIS A 132 14.43 -5.28 -17.10
N ARG A 133 15.02 -4.08 -17.01
CA ARG A 133 14.34 -2.80 -16.79
C ARG A 133 13.57 -2.42 -18.07
N GLY A 134 12.73 -3.34 -18.54
CA GLY A 134 12.19 -3.39 -19.90
C GLY A 134 10.84 -4.11 -19.93
N ALA A 135 9.92 -3.61 -19.12
CA ALA A 135 8.48 -3.59 -19.36
C ALA A 135 7.91 -2.84 -18.17
N VAL A 136 7.37 -1.65 -18.44
CA VAL A 136 6.48 -1.00 -17.49
C VAL A 136 5.41 -2.04 -17.14
N PRO A 137 5.15 -2.34 -15.86
CA PRO A 137 4.18 -3.37 -15.54
C PRO A 137 2.86 -3.04 -16.24
N VAL A 138 2.20 -4.05 -16.82
CA VAL A 138 0.94 -3.91 -17.63
C VAL A 138 -0.17 -3.13 -16.89
N TRP A 139 -0.05 -2.95 -15.57
CA TRP A 139 -0.92 -2.10 -14.76
C TRP A 139 -0.59 -0.59 -14.82
N LYS A 140 0.40 -0.14 -15.58
CA LYS A 140 0.49 1.23 -16.10
C LYS A 140 -0.22 1.34 -17.46
N LYS A 141 -1.52 1.04 -17.49
CA LYS A 141 -2.40 1.84 -18.36
C LYS A 141 -2.73 3.09 -17.55
N ASP A 142 -2.61 4.28 -18.15
CA ASP A 142 -2.96 5.51 -17.45
C ASP A 142 -4.40 5.41 -16.92
N LEU A 143 -4.63 5.91 -15.70
CA LEU A 143 -5.97 5.97 -15.07
C LEU A 143 -7.01 6.61 -16.01
N GLY A 144 -6.58 7.53 -16.89
CA GLY A 144 -7.43 8.17 -17.90
C GLY A 144 -7.87 7.26 -19.05
N THR A 145 -7.14 6.19 -19.37
CA THR A 145 -7.53 5.21 -20.40
C THR A 145 -8.52 4.18 -19.84
N LEU A 146 -8.34 3.79 -18.58
CA LEU A 146 -9.26 2.90 -17.83
C LEU A 146 -10.58 3.59 -17.47
N ALA A 147 -10.58 4.92 -17.33
CA ALA A 147 -11.78 5.72 -17.10
C ALA A 147 -12.90 5.47 -18.14
N ARG A 148 -12.53 5.09 -19.36
CA ARG A 148 -13.45 4.81 -20.48
C ARG A 148 -13.98 3.36 -20.47
N GLU A 149 -13.36 2.47 -19.69
CA GLU A 149 -13.72 1.05 -19.55
C GLU A 149 -14.47 0.77 -18.24
N PHE A 150 -14.58 1.75 -17.34
CA PHE A 150 -15.29 1.60 -16.08
C PHE A 150 -16.81 1.56 -16.29
N THR A 151 -17.45 0.60 -15.63
CA THR A 151 -18.91 0.52 -15.57
C THR A 151 -19.47 1.75 -14.83
N PRO A 152 -20.71 2.18 -15.09
CA PRO A 152 -21.28 3.40 -14.47
C PRO A 152 -21.22 3.41 -12.93
N HIS A 153 -21.28 2.23 -12.29
CA HIS A 153 -21.15 2.13 -10.83
C HIS A 153 -19.70 2.25 -10.35
N MET A 154 -18.71 1.78 -11.12
CA MET A 154 -17.29 2.04 -10.89
C MET A 154 -16.93 3.51 -11.11
N VAL A 155 -17.55 4.16 -12.10
CA VAL A 155 -17.43 5.62 -12.34
C VAL A 155 -18.04 6.39 -11.18
N SER A 156 -19.23 6.02 -10.69
CA SER A 156 -19.84 6.65 -9.49
C SER A 156 -18.96 6.49 -8.24
N TRP A 157 -18.35 5.32 -8.06
CA TRP A 157 -17.39 5.08 -6.99
C TRP A 157 -16.10 5.92 -7.19
N LEU A 158 -15.60 6.00 -8.42
CA LEU A 158 -14.44 6.80 -8.79
C LEU A 158 -14.68 8.30 -8.73
N GLU A 159 -15.88 8.79 -8.99
CA GLU A 159 -16.32 10.18 -8.84
C GLU A 159 -16.44 10.55 -7.36
N GLN A 160 -16.93 9.63 -6.52
CA GLN A 160 -16.87 9.79 -5.05
C GLN A 160 -15.43 9.82 -4.53
N THR A 161 -14.50 9.07 -5.13
CA THR A 161 -13.05 9.21 -4.89
C THR A 161 -12.39 10.34 -5.71
N GLY A 162 -13.10 10.90 -6.68
CA GLY A 162 -12.62 11.80 -7.72
C GLY A 162 -12.85 13.26 -7.36
N GLU A 163 -13.92 13.57 -6.63
CA GLU A 163 -14.03 14.82 -5.88
C GLU A 163 -12.95 14.93 -4.80
N TRP A 164 -12.54 13.78 -4.23
CA TRP A 164 -11.42 13.70 -3.30
C TRP A 164 -10.06 13.93 -3.98
N MET A 165 -9.91 13.55 -5.27
CA MET A 165 -8.72 13.82 -6.11
C MET A 165 -8.71 15.23 -6.73
N LYS A 166 -9.85 15.80 -7.13
CA LYS A 166 -9.95 17.16 -7.71
C LYS A 166 -9.62 18.28 -6.70
N SER A 167 -9.76 18.02 -5.39
CA SER A 167 -9.29 18.95 -4.37
C SER A 167 -7.76 18.91 -4.17
N GLN A 168 -7.03 18.06 -4.91
CA GLN A 168 -5.58 18.08 -5.02
C GLN A 168 -5.21 18.48 -6.45
N GLN A 169 -4.96 19.78 -6.68
CA GLN A 169 -4.57 20.31 -7.99
C GLN A 169 -3.34 19.58 -8.57
N LEU A 170 -3.54 18.79 -9.62
CA LEU A 170 -2.47 18.22 -10.46
C LEU A 170 -2.90 18.25 -11.94
N PHE A 171 -3.12 19.45 -12.47
CA PHE A 171 -2.80 19.81 -13.87
C PHE A 171 -2.32 21.26 -13.86
N GLY A 172 -1.04 21.45 -14.18
CA GLY A 172 -0.37 22.74 -14.04
C GLY A 172 -0.86 23.77 -15.06
N SER A 173 -0.80 25.03 -14.66
CA SER A 173 -0.69 26.15 -15.59
C SER A 173 0.16 27.27 -14.98
N LYS A 174 1.24 27.56 -15.70
CA LYS A 174 2.12 28.74 -15.69
C LYS A 174 3.17 28.88 -14.58
N LYS A 175 4.43 28.88 -15.04
CA LYS A 175 5.61 29.46 -14.39
C LYS A 175 5.40 30.96 -14.11
N PRO A 176 6.16 31.49 -13.14
CA PRO A 176 7.04 32.61 -13.46
C PRO A 176 8.52 32.31 -13.15
N SER A 177 9.34 33.07 -13.85
CA SER A 177 10.80 33.12 -13.90
C SER A 177 11.44 33.89 -12.74
N HIS A 178 12.73 33.59 -12.53
CA HIS A 178 13.87 34.37 -12.00
C HIS A 178 14.65 33.54 -10.97
N ALA A 179 15.84 33.00 -11.31
CA ALA A 179 17.16 33.65 -11.37
C ALA A 179 17.71 34.00 -9.97
N GLY A 180 18.82 33.37 -9.59
CA GLY A 180 19.56 33.69 -8.36
C GLY A 180 20.50 32.57 -7.93
N GLU A 181 21.76 32.70 -8.31
CA GLU A 181 22.91 31.85 -7.99
C GLU A 181 23.22 31.78 -6.48
N GLY A 182 24.01 30.78 -6.07
CA GLY A 182 24.63 30.81 -4.74
C GLY A 182 25.12 29.47 -4.22
N THR A 183 26.17 28.93 -4.84
CA THR A 183 26.97 27.81 -4.32
C THR A 183 27.73 28.26 -3.05
N GLN A 184 27.57 27.56 -1.92
CA GLN A 184 28.63 27.37 -0.92
C GLN A 184 28.21 26.37 0.16
N ALA A 185 29.01 25.30 0.31
CA ALA A 185 29.01 24.45 1.50
C ALA A 185 29.79 25.14 2.63
N PRO A 186 29.50 24.83 3.91
CA PRO A 186 30.62 24.51 4.78
C PRO A 186 30.38 23.36 5.78
N SER A 187 31.41 22.53 5.87
CA SER A 187 32.06 21.94 7.06
C SER A 187 31.23 21.63 8.31
N GLY A 188 31.37 20.39 8.78
CA GLY A 188 30.82 19.89 10.03
C GLY A 188 31.34 20.58 11.30
N ARG A 189 30.51 20.48 12.34
CA ARG A 189 30.86 20.70 13.75
C ARG A 189 30.07 19.73 14.66
N PRO A 190 30.59 19.46 15.87
CA PRO A 190 30.51 18.15 16.51
C PRO A 190 29.25 17.96 17.36
N TYR A 191 29.00 16.68 17.67
CA TYR A 191 28.02 16.18 18.64
C TYR A 191 27.97 17.06 19.89
N SER A 192 26.86 17.75 20.06
CA SER A 192 26.53 18.48 21.29
C SER A 192 25.60 17.63 22.14
N ARG A 193 25.94 17.50 23.43
CA ARG A 193 25.22 16.80 24.50
C ARG A 193 23.69 16.98 24.42
N PRO A 194 22.88 15.99 24.84
CA PRO A 194 21.43 16.14 24.87
C PRO A 194 21.06 17.26 25.85
N ALA A 195 20.48 18.33 25.33
CA ALA A 195 19.97 19.42 26.14
C ALA A 195 18.91 18.89 27.12
N LYS A 196 19.04 19.25 28.39
CA LYS A 196 18.03 19.01 29.43
C LYS A 196 16.69 19.56 28.92
N ARG A 197 15.67 18.70 28.88
CA ARG A 197 14.28 19.10 28.55
C ARG A 197 13.82 20.15 29.55
N ASP A 198 13.71 21.39 29.09
CA ASP A 198 12.94 22.42 29.78
C ASP A 198 11.47 22.00 29.73
N ARG A 199 10.86 21.88 30.90
CA ARG A 199 9.53 21.29 31.13
C ARG A 199 8.48 22.39 31.17
N THR A 200 8.62 23.40 30.32
CA THR A 200 7.77 24.60 30.28
C THR A 200 6.98 24.63 28.97
N GLN A 201 5.66 24.53 29.12
CA GLN A 201 4.60 24.50 28.11
C GLN A 201 4.54 23.26 27.19
N GLU A 202 4.05 22.16 27.76
CA GLU A 202 3.21 21.25 26.96
C GLU A 202 1.85 21.94 26.72
N SER A 203 1.81 22.87 25.76
CA SER A 203 0.61 23.60 25.32
C SER A 203 -0.34 22.66 24.57
N ARG A 204 -0.92 21.71 25.28
CA ARG A 204 -1.92 20.79 24.72
C ARG A 204 -3.23 21.56 24.60
N ARG A 205 -3.58 21.92 23.36
CA ARG A 205 -4.81 22.67 23.06
C ARG A 205 -6.09 21.84 23.18
N HIS A 206 -5.99 20.51 23.24
CA HIS A 206 -7.13 19.61 23.27
C HIS A 206 -6.91 18.42 24.23
N PRO A 207 -7.92 18.04 25.03
CA PRO A 207 -7.87 16.83 25.84
C PRO A 207 -7.76 15.59 24.94
N ARG A 208 -6.96 14.62 25.38
CA ARG A 208 -6.79 13.34 24.67
C ARG A 208 -7.64 12.28 25.34
N VAL A 209 -8.42 11.57 24.55
CA VAL A 209 -9.24 10.46 24.99
C VAL A 209 -8.42 9.18 24.84
N PRO A 210 -8.30 8.35 25.90
CA PRO A 210 -7.64 7.07 25.78
C PRO A 210 -8.45 6.18 24.84
N VAL A 211 -7.82 5.72 23.77
CA VAL A 211 -8.40 4.80 22.79
C VAL A 211 -7.40 3.71 22.45
N ARG A 212 -7.89 2.61 21.90
CA ARG A 212 -7.04 1.54 21.37
C ARG A 212 -7.56 1.12 20.01
N LEU A 213 -7.01 1.74 18.97
CA LEU A 213 -7.47 1.56 17.59
C LEU A 213 -6.34 1.07 16.71
N ARG A 214 -6.67 0.20 15.75
CA ARG A 214 -5.71 -0.16 14.71
C ARG A 214 -5.50 1.07 13.83
N SER A 215 -4.25 1.30 13.45
CA SER A 215 -3.92 2.40 12.56
C SER A 215 -2.82 2.00 11.58
N HIS A 216 -2.94 2.51 10.36
CA HIS A 216 -1.92 2.38 9.31
C HIS A 216 -1.37 3.75 8.99
N PHE A 217 -0.11 3.83 8.58
CA PHE A 217 0.46 5.09 8.10
C PHE A 217 1.40 4.86 6.92
N SER A 218 1.51 5.87 6.07
CA SER A 218 2.37 5.87 4.89
C SER A 218 2.90 7.26 4.61
N THR A 219 4.05 7.35 3.98
CA THR A 219 4.59 8.63 3.51
C THR A 219 4.29 8.82 2.02
N LYS A 220 3.82 10.01 1.63
CA LYS A 220 3.69 10.37 0.21
C LYS A 220 5.07 10.40 -0.43
N GLY A 221 5.29 9.56 -1.45
CA GLY A 221 6.51 9.57 -2.25
C GLY A 221 7.72 8.82 -1.66
N ARG A 222 7.60 8.17 -0.50
CA ARG A 222 8.62 7.25 0.05
C ARG A 222 8.03 5.86 0.27
N MET A 223 8.87 4.83 0.31
CA MET A 223 8.46 3.43 0.59
C MET A 223 8.22 3.16 2.09
N LEU A 224 8.12 4.19 2.93
CA LEU A 224 7.87 4.00 4.36
C LEU A 224 6.36 3.82 4.58
N THR A 225 6.00 2.62 5.02
CA THR A 225 4.66 2.26 5.47
C THR A 225 4.77 1.48 6.77
N GLY A 226 3.75 1.59 7.62
CA GLY A 226 3.73 0.88 8.88
C GLY A 226 2.33 0.71 9.43
N GLU A 227 2.18 -0.30 10.28
CA GLU A 227 0.98 -0.49 11.09
C GLU A 227 1.31 -0.21 12.55
N GLY A 228 0.31 0.21 13.30
CA GLY A 228 0.47 0.47 14.71
C GLY A 228 -0.85 0.53 15.46
N GLU A 229 -0.71 0.67 16.77
CA GLU A 229 -1.80 0.90 17.68
C GLU A 229 -1.88 2.39 18.02
N LEU A 230 -3.01 3.00 17.68
CA LEU A 230 -3.30 4.38 18.00
C LEU A 230 -3.88 4.49 19.41
N ARG A 231 -3.31 5.42 20.19
CA ARG A 231 -3.66 5.77 21.55
C ARG A 231 -3.81 7.28 21.71
N ASP A 232 -4.39 7.70 22.83
CA ASP A 232 -4.52 9.10 23.24
C ASP A 232 -5.02 10.02 22.10
N LEU A 233 -6.19 9.70 21.53
CA LEU A 233 -6.74 10.42 20.38
C LEU A 233 -7.31 11.77 20.81
N SER A 234 -7.07 12.77 19.98
CA SER A 234 -7.74 14.06 20.03
C SER A 234 -8.12 14.46 18.60
N PRO A 235 -8.95 15.49 18.41
CA PRO A 235 -9.24 16.01 17.08
C PRO A 235 -7.98 16.42 16.29
N TRP A 236 -6.85 16.69 16.93
CA TRP A 236 -5.67 17.27 16.28
C TRP A 236 -4.40 16.43 16.41
N GLY A 237 -4.52 15.21 16.89
CA GLY A 237 -3.37 14.35 17.03
C GLY A 237 -3.65 13.11 17.83
N CYS A 238 -2.70 12.21 17.79
CA CYS A 238 -2.72 10.97 18.55
C CYS A 238 -1.31 10.58 18.99
N ARG A 239 -1.23 9.47 19.72
CA ARG A 239 -0.02 8.69 19.90
C ARG A 239 -0.16 7.42 19.05
N LEU A 240 0.94 6.97 18.46
CA LEU A 240 1.01 5.72 17.72
C LEU A 240 2.13 4.85 18.28
N THR A 241 1.86 3.56 18.45
CA THR A 241 2.85 2.55 18.81
C THR A 241 3.07 1.64 17.60
N SER A 242 4.29 1.57 17.07
CA SER A 242 4.63 0.79 15.90
C SER A 242 6.08 0.28 15.96
N PRO A 243 6.38 -0.93 15.44
CA PRO A 243 7.77 -1.37 15.27
C PRO A 243 8.50 -0.62 14.15
N VAL A 244 7.78 0.10 13.28
CA VAL A 244 8.38 0.85 12.17
C VAL A 244 8.88 2.20 12.68
N ALA A 245 10.18 2.44 12.56
CA ALA A 245 10.81 3.70 12.92
C ALA A 245 10.46 4.79 11.90
N VAL A 246 9.92 5.92 12.38
CA VAL A 246 9.55 7.06 11.54
C VAL A 246 10.26 8.30 12.07
N PRO A 247 10.99 9.08 11.24
CA PRO A 247 11.74 10.24 11.72
C PRO A 247 10.82 11.39 12.17
N VAL A 248 11.31 12.21 13.11
CA VAL A 248 10.60 13.43 13.54
C VAL A 248 10.53 14.40 12.36
N GLY A 249 9.38 15.04 12.17
CA GLY A 249 9.13 15.97 11.07
C GLY A 249 8.58 15.29 9.80
N GLU A 250 8.58 13.95 9.73
CA GLU A 250 7.99 13.25 8.59
C GLU A 250 6.48 13.51 8.54
N ASN A 251 5.95 13.73 7.34
CA ASN A 251 4.53 13.94 7.12
C ASN A 251 3.89 12.66 6.60
N LEU A 252 2.98 12.10 7.39
CA LEU A 252 2.34 10.81 7.12
C LEU A 252 0.90 11.01 6.70
N GLU A 253 0.43 10.16 5.80
CA GLU A 253 -0.99 9.80 5.76
C GLU A 253 -1.24 8.80 6.88
N CYS A 254 -2.28 9.01 7.67
CA CYS A 254 -2.64 8.17 8.80
C CYS A 254 -4.07 7.70 8.68
N TYR A 255 -4.29 6.40 8.81
CA TYR A 255 -5.59 5.75 8.72
C TYR A 255 -5.94 5.22 10.11
N ILE A 256 -7.09 5.60 10.64
CA ILE A 256 -7.61 5.10 11.92
C ILE A 256 -8.76 4.15 11.58
N PHE A 257 -8.75 2.93 12.10
CA PHE A 257 -9.80 1.95 11.86
C PHE A 257 -10.70 1.84 13.11
N PRO A 258 -11.91 2.44 13.11
CA PRO A 258 -12.89 2.26 14.17
C PRO A 258 -13.34 0.80 14.25
N LYS A 259 -13.73 0.33 15.43
CA LYS A 259 -14.16 -1.07 15.63
C LYS A 259 -15.45 -1.42 14.88
N ASP A 260 -16.33 -0.45 14.67
CA ASP A 260 -17.72 -0.73 14.27
C ASP A 260 -18.07 -0.34 12.82
N GLU A 261 -17.23 0.43 12.12
CA GLU A 261 -17.64 1.08 10.85
C GLU A 261 -16.99 0.53 9.58
N GLY A 262 -16.00 -0.37 9.66
CA GLY A 262 -15.36 -1.00 8.49
C GLY A 262 -14.61 -0.05 7.53
N ARG A 263 -14.86 1.26 7.59
CA ARG A 263 -14.22 2.32 6.81
C ARG A 263 -13.21 3.07 7.68
N PRO A 264 -11.95 3.25 7.23
CA PRO A 264 -10.97 4.00 7.99
C PRO A 264 -11.26 5.51 7.95
N VAL A 265 -11.02 6.18 9.06
CA VAL A 265 -10.91 7.63 9.13
C VAL A 265 -9.53 8.03 8.63
N VAL A 266 -9.47 8.70 7.48
CA VAL A 266 -8.23 9.01 6.76
C VAL A 266 -7.78 10.43 7.09
N ILE A 267 -6.58 10.56 7.62
CA ILE A 267 -5.89 11.82 7.90
C ILE A 267 -4.83 12.00 6.81
N ASP A 268 -5.06 12.99 5.95
CA ASP A 268 -4.26 13.24 4.74
C ASP A 268 -2.85 13.78 5.06
N GLY A 269 -2.65 14.33 6.26
CA GLY A 269 -1.37 14.81 6.74
C GLY A 269 -1.31 14.80 8.26
N ALA A 270 -0.35 14.05 8.77
CA ALA A 270 -0.04 13.92 10.17
C ALA A 270 1.48 13.97 10.36
N THR A 271 1.97 15.02 11.01
CA THR A 271 3.39 15.24 11.20
C THR A 271 3.87 14.59 12.49
N VAL A 272 4.97 13.82 12.40
CA VAL A 272 5.64 13.24 13.56
C VAL A 272 6.27 14.36 14.40
N ARG A 273 5.81 14.51 15.65
CA ARG A 273 6.27 15.58 16.57
C ARG A 273 7.35 15.13 17.54
N TRP A 274 7.33 13.86 17.92
CA TRP A 274 8.30 13.25 18.84
C TRP A 274 8.31 11.74 18.64
N ILE A 275 9.41 11.10 19.02
CA ILE A 275 9.59 9.64 19.04
C ILE A 275 10.10 9.25 20.43
N ASN A 276 9.67 8.10 20.91
CA ASN A 276 10.20 7.43 22.09
C ASN A 276 10.18 5.91 21.87
N SER A 277 11.34 5.31 21.60
CA SER A 277 11.50 3.87 21.34
C SER A 277 10.58 3.36 20.22
N HIS A 278 9.40 2.83 20.56
CA HIS A 278 8.38 2.32 19.61
C HIS A 278 7.11 3.19 19.54
N GLU A 279 7.09 4.32 20.24
CA GLU A 279 5.98 5.26 20.23
C GLU A 279 6.37 6.54 19.52
N PHE A 280 5.41 7.16 18.83
CA PHE A 280 5.58 8.50 18.32
C PHE A 280 4.27 9.29 18.37
N GLY A 281 4.40 10.61 18.50
CA GLY A 281 3.27 11.52 18.52
C GLY A 281 2.99 12.06 17.13
N LEU A 282 1.74 11.97 16.69
CA LEU A 282 1.28 12.62 15.47
C LEU A 282 0.51 13.89 15.82
N ALA A 283 0.82 14.98 15.13
CA ALA A 283 -0.04 16.15 15.02
C ALA A 283 -0.74 16.11 13.67
N PHE A 284 -2.06 16.17 13.66
CA PHE A 284 -2.82 16.19 12.42
C PHE A 284 -2.73 17.59 11.81
N THR A 285 -2.02 17.69 10.69
CA THR A 285 -1.69 18.95 10.02
C THR A 285 -2.55 19.19 8.79
N ASN A 286 -3.12 18.13 8.21
CA ASN A 286 -4.07 18.20 7.11
C ASN A 286 -5.20 17.19 7.33
N VAL A 287 -6.33 17.69 7.86
CA VAL A 287 -7.53 16.89 8.09
C VAL A 287 -8.71 17.58 7.41
N ARG A 288 -9.47 16.83 6.62
CA ARG A 288 -10.69 17.35 5.99
C ARG A 288 -11.75 17.65 7.05
N PRO A 289 -12.60 18.68 6.89
CA PRO A 289 -13.62 19.04 7.89
C PRO A 289 -14.57 17.88 8.28
N ASN A 290 -14.95 17.03 7.31
CA ASN A 290 -15.79 15.85 7.59
C ASN A 290 -15.05 14.82 8.44
N VAL A 291 -13.78 14.56 8.12
CA VAL A 291 -12.90 13.66 8.89
C VAL A 291 -12.67 14.23 10.28
N GLN A 292 -12.47 15.54 10.42
CA GLN A 292 -12.33 16.21 11.71
C GLN A 292 -13.57 15.99 12.61
N ARG A 293 -14.78 16.05 12.02
CA ARG A 293 -16.03 15.71 12.71
C ARG A 293 -16.09 14.23 13.10
N GLN A 294 -15.64 13.33 12.24
CA GLN A 294 -15.56 11.90 12.55
C GLN A 294 -14.58 11.63 13.69
N ILE A 295 -13.38 12.22 13.69
CA ILE A 295 -12.41 12.10 14.79
C ILE A 295 -13.00 12.65 16.09
N ALA A 296 -13.65 13.81 16.04
CA ALA A 296 -14.33 14.38 17.20
C ALA A 296 -15.46 13.46 17.72
N GLN A 297 -16.20 12.81 16.82
CA GLN A 297 -17.22 11.83 17.20
C GLN A 297 -16.60 10.58 17.81
N LEU A 298 -15.51 10.05 17.25
CA LEU A 298 -14.77 8.91 17.79
C LEU A 298 -14.23 9.21 19.20
N CYS A 299 -13.75 10.44 19.42
CA CYS A 299 -13.32 10.87 20.75
C CYS A 299 -14.49 10.84 21.75
N ARG A 300 -15.72 11.16 21.33
CA ARG A 300 -16.92 11.15 22.19
C ARG A 300 -17.51 9.77 22.42
N THR A 301 -17.51 8.91 21.41
CA THR A 301 -18.14 7.58 21.52
C THR A 301 -17.28 6.59 22.29
N GLN A 302 -15.95 6.74 22.22
CA GLN A 302 -15.03 5.86 22.96
C GLN A 302 -14.80 6.26 24.42
N THR A 303 -15.26 7.44 24.84
CA THR A 303 -15.32 7.83 26.26
C THR A 303 -16.35 7.07 27.09
N VAL A 304 -17.26 6.30 26.47
CA VAL A 304 -18.39 5.64 27.18
C VAL A 304 -18.06 4.20 27.63
N VAL A 305 -16.88 3.68 27.28
CA VAL A 305 -16.42 2.36 27.74
C VAL A 305 -15.15 2.56 28.58
N GLY A 306 -15.34 3.16 29.75
CA GLY A 306 -14.36 3.25 30.84
C GLY A 306 -14.93 2.57 32.08
#